data_AF-A0A1H8E993-F1
#
_entry.id   AF-A0A1H8E993-F1
#
_cell.length_a   1.000
_cell.length_b   1.000
_cell.length_c   1.000
_cell.angle_alpha   90.00
_cell.angle_beta   90.00
_cell.angle_gamma   90.00
#
_symmetry.space_group_name_H-M   'P 1'
#
loop_
_entity.id
_entity.type
_entity.pdbx_description
1 polymer ?
#
loop_
_entity_poly.entity_id
_entity_poly.type
_entity_poly.pdbx_seq_one_letter_code
_entity_poly.pdbx_strand_id
1 'polypeptide(L)'
;MKTTITTLLFSMLCVLFANSQQIVYRKAAHDLTPFTGTWVGTKDNITYEITFKKGIREVELNDINYTIELVFTSSVKWLKNGILIREFTTNAPKAILEGTVSDSNALLLASVAYYDEEKGYNGEGYFRINAQNLRKAKLYLNSISLGKNRGKMDLPTNMELTKVK
;
A
#
# COMPACT_ATOMS: atom_id res chain seq x y z
N MET A 1 -10.67 58.89 -2.16
CA MET A 1 -10.05 57.69 -1.54
C MET A 1 -9.28 56.95 -2.60
N LYS A 2 -7.93 57.00 -2.57
CA LYS A 2 -7.09 56.16 -3.44
C LYS A 2 -6.78 54.89 -2.67
N THR A 3 -7.60 53.86 -2.85
CA THR A 3 -7.27 52.51 -2.38
C THR A 3 -6.05 52.07 -3.20
N THR A 4 -4.89 52.22 -2.59
CA THR A 4 -3.59 52.03 -3.20
C THR A 4 -3.46 50.61 -3.71
N ILE A 5 -3.13 50.47 -4.99
CA ILE A 5 -2.85 49.21 -5.72
C ILE A 5 -1.94 48.26 -4.91
N THR A 6 -1.08 48.81 -4.04
CA THR A 6 -0.23 48.09 -3.09
C THR A 6 -0.99 47.22 -2.08
N THR A 7 -2.15 47.65 -1.56
CA THR A 7 -2.93 46.86 -0.60
C THR A 7 -3.55 45.62 -1.26
N LEU A 8 -3.98 45.76 -2.52
CA LEU A 8 -4.50 44.67 -3.35
C LEU A 8 -3.40 43.66 -3.69
N LEU A 9 -2.23 44.14 -4.13
CA LEU A 9 -1.06 43.28 -4.40
C LEU A 9 -0.59 42.51 -3.15
N PHE A 10 -0.58 43.14 -1.98
CA PHE A 10 -0.19 42.47 -0.73
C PHE A 10 -1.19 41.38 -0.33
N SER A 11 -2.50 41.63 -0.46
CA SER A 11 -3.52 40.59 -0.23
C SER A 11 -3.42 39.44 -1.23
N MET A 12 -3.10 39.71 -2.49
CA MET A 12 -2.91 38.69 -3.52
C MET A 12 -1.66 37.84 -3.25
N LEU A 13 -0.58 38.46 -2.76
CA LEU A 13 0.64 37.76 -2.34
C LEU A 13 0.38 36.83 -1.15
N CYS A 14 -0.37 37.28 -0.13
CA CYS A 14 -0.75 36.44 1.00
C CYS A 14 -1.61 35.23 0.58
N VAL A 15 -2.49 35.39 -0.42
CA VAL A 15 -3.27 34.27 -0.98
C VAL A 15 -2.39 33.32 -1.79
N LEU A 16 -1.38 33.81 -2.51
CA LEU A 16 -0.42 32.97 -3.25
C LEU A 16 0.45 32.12 -2.31
N PHE A 17 0.87 32.66 -1.16
CA PHE A 17 1.63 31.91 -0.16
C PHE A 17 0.75 30.99 0.71
N ALA A 18 -0.53 31.34 0.94
CA ALA A 18 -1.46 30.48 1.68
C ALA A 18 -1.87 29.23 0.87
N ASN A 19 -1.83 29.29 -0.47
CA ASN A 19 -2.20 28.18 -1.35
C ASN A 19 -1.00 27.37 -1.87
N SER A 20 0.23 27.72 -1.52
CA SER A 20 1.41 26.92 -1.86
C SER A 20 1.67 25.86 -0.79
N GLN A 21 0.70 25.01 -0.47
CA GLN A 21 1.00 23.78 0.26
C GLN A 21 1.99 22.99 -0.60
N GLN A 22 3.17 22.69 -0.04
CA GLN A 22 4.21 21.97 -0.73
C GLN A 22 3.70 20.54 -1.00
N ILE A 23 3.36 20.22 -2.25
CA ILE A 23 3.03 18.85 -2.65
C ILE A 23 4.34 18.14 -2.97
N VAL A 24 4.66 17.07 -2.24
CA VAL A 24 5.84 16.24 -2.49
C VAL A 24 5.44 14.96 -3.20
N TYR A 25 5.79 14.87 -4.49
CA TYR A 25 5.60 13.66 -5.27
C TYR A 25 6.74 12.68 -5.06
N ARG A 26 6.43 11.47 -4.55
CA ARG A 26 7.36 10.35 -4.41
C ARG A 26 7.03 9.30 -5.47
N LYS A 27 7.80 9.35 -6.55
CA LYS A 27 7.77 8.33 -7.61
C LYS A 27 8.35 7.01 -7.10
N ALA A 28 7.85 5.89 -7.61
CA ALA A 28 8.44 4.59 -7.34
C ALA A 28 9.87 4.52 -7.91
N ALA A 29 10.79 3.92 -7.15
CA ALA A 29 12.19 3.81 -7.57
C ALA A 29 12.40 2.86 -8.76
N HIS A 30 11.48 1.90 -8.94
CA HIS A 30 11.50 0.91 -10.01
C HIS A 30 10.08 0.66 -10.54
N ASP A 31 9.98 -0.08 -11.64
CA ASP A 31 8.70 -0.52 -12.19
C ASP A 31 7.93 -1.40 -11.18
N LEU A 32 6.65 -1.06 -11.00
CA LEU A 32 5.74 -1.76 -10.09
C LEU A 32 5.04 -2.96 -10.74
N THR A 33 5.09 -3.06 -12.07
CA THR A 33 4.43 -4.11 -12.86
C THR A 33 4.74 -5.55 -12.40
N PRO A 34 5.99 -5.89 -12.00
CA PRO A 34 6.31 -7.24 -11.51
C PRO A 34 5.41 -7.70 -10.36
N PHE A 35 4.99 -6.79 -9.48
CA PHE A 35 4.17 -7.10 -8.31
C PHE A 35 2.67 -7.21 -8.62
N THR A 36 2.21 -6.53 -9.67
CA THR A 36 0.77 -6.50 -10.03
C THR A 36 0.24 -7.85 -10.49
N GLY A 37 -1.07 -8.05 -10.40
CA GLY A 37 -1.76 -9.30 -10.72
C GLY A 37 -2.06 -10.13 -9.47
N THR A 38 -2.61 -11.32 -9.70
CA THR A 38 -3.05 -12.22 -8.62
C THR A 38 -1.93 -13.18 -8.22
N TRP A 39 -1.69 -13.28 -6.93
CA TRP A 39 -0.73 -14.18 -6.29
C TRP A 39 -1.47 -15.13 -5.38
N VAL A 40 -1.17 -16.42 -5.49
CA VAL A 40 -1.87 -17.47 -4.76
C VAL A 40 -0.90 -18.25 -3.89
N GLY A 41 -1.25 -18.43 -2.63
CA GLY A 41 -0.52 -19.24 -1.67
C GLY A 41 -1.47 -20.01 -0.78
N THR A 42 -1.01 -21.11 -0.22
CA THR A 42 -1.81 -21.94 0.69
C THR A 42 -1.05 -22.14 1.98
N LYS A 43 -1.74 -21.93 3.10
CA LYS A 43 -1.21 -22.17 4.45
C LYS A 43 -2.36 -22.67 5.32
N ASP A 44 -2.11 -23.70 6.13
CA ASP A 44 -3.06 -24.23 7.11
C ASP A 44 -4.45 -24.52 6.53
N ASN A 45 -4.50 -25.14 5.35
CA ASN A 45 -5.71 -25.47 4.56
C ASN A 45 -6.55 -24.26 4.11
N ILE A 46 -5.98 -23.06 4.17
CA ILE A 46 -6.55 -21.84 3.60
C ILE A 46 -5.71 -21.44 2.39
N THR A 47 -6.36 -21.29 1.25
CA THR A 47 -5.79 -20.68 0.05
C THR A 47 -6.10 -19.19 0.07
N TYR A 48 -5.08 -18.39 -0.18
CA TYR A 48 -5.13 -16.94 -0.22
C TYR A 48 -4.93 -16.51 -1.67
N GLU A 49 -5.89 -15.77 -2.24
CA GLU A 49 -5.73 -15.14 -3.54
C GLU A 49 -5.58 -13.62 -3.33
N ILE A 50 -4.38 -13.10 -3.60
CA ILE A 50 -4.01 -11.71 -3.32
C ILE A 50 -3.78 -11.00 -4.65
N THR A 51 -4.66 -10.07 -5.00
CA THR A 51 -4.55 -9.31 -6.25
C THR A 51 -4.00 -7.92 -5.99
N PHE A 52 -2.82 -7.64 -6.53
CA PHE A 52 -2.15 -6.35 -6.43
C PHE A 52 -2.38 -5.48 -7.68
N LYS A 53 -2.54 -4.17 -7.47
CA LYS A 53 -2.55 -3.13 -8.51
C LYS A 53 -1.57 -2.03 -8.15
N LYS A 54 -1.05 -1.34 -9.17
CA LYS A 54 -0.35 -0.07 -8.97
C LYS A 54 -1.36 1.02 -8.66
N GLY A 55 -0.97 2.00 -7.86
CA GLY A 55 -1.73 3.23 -7.69
C GLY A 55 -0.94 4.29 -6.95
N ILE A 56 -1.70 5.28 -6.50
CA ILE A 56 -1.18 6.48 -5.87
C ILE A 56 -1.87 6.62 -4.52
N ARG A 57 -1.08 6.91 -3.49
CA ARG A 57 -1.57 7.28 -2.17
C ARG A 57 -1.31 8.75 -1.91
N GLU A 58 -2.36 9.45 -1.52
CA GLU A 58 -2.28 10.81 -1.01
C GLU A 58 -2.31 10.74 0.52
N VAL A 59 -1.34 11.38 1.16
CA VAL A 59 -1.24 11.44 2.62
C VAL A 59 -0.72 12.80 3.04
N GLU A 60 -1.39 13.41 4.01
CA GLU A 60 -0.93 14.64 4.64
C GLU A 60 -0.10 14.29 5.88
N LEU A 61 1.15 14.77 5.93
CA LEU A 61 2.04 14.60 7.08
C LEU A 61 2.69 15.95 7.40
N ASN A 62 2.49 16.45 8.61
CA ASN A 62 3.00 17.74 9.07
C ASN A 62 2.63 18.90 8.11
N ASP A 63 1.35 19.00 7.73
CA ASP A 63 0.82 20.01 6.80
C ASP A 63 1.43 19.97 5.38
N ILE A 64 2.13 18.88 5.04
CA ILE A 64 2.70 18.62 3.72
C ILE A 64 1.90 17.49 3.07
N ASN A 65 1.38 17.75 1.88
CA ASN A 65 0.70 16.75 1.07
C ASN A 65 1.72 15.90 0.32
N TYR A 66 1.73 14.60 0.57
CA TYR A 66 2.55 13.64 -0.14
C TYR A 66 1.68 12.84 -1.11
N THR A 67 2.22 12.65 -2.32
CA THR A 67 1.64 11.77 -3.33
C THR A 67 2.65 10.66 -3.61
N ILE A 68 2.32 9.42 -3.30
CA ILE A 68 3.26 8.29 -3.31
C ILE A 68 2.78 7.22 -4.30
N GLU A 69 3.61 6.87 -5.27
CA GLU A 69 3.36 5.69 -6.12
C GLU A 69 3.66 4.41 -5.34
N LEU A 70 2.69 3.49 -5.30
CA LEU A 70 2.82 2.24 -4.57
C LEU A 70 2.03 1.09 -5.22
N VAL A 71 2.21 -0.10 -4.68
CA VAL A 71 1.40 -1.28 -5.00
C VAL A 71 0.46 -1.54 -3.84
N PHE A 72 -0.81 -1.80 -4.12
CA PHE A 72 -1.81 -2.11 -3.10
C PHE A 72 -2.69 -3.28 -3.52
N THR A 73 -3.29 -3.98 -2.56
CA THR A 73 -4.26 -5.04 -2.85
C THR A 73 -5.59 -4.44 -3.28
N SER A 74 -6.06 -4.78 -4.47
CA SER A 74 -7.44 -4.50 -4.89
C SER A 74 -8.42 -5.58 -4.45
N SER A 75 -7.93 -6.81 -4.22
CA SER A 75 -8.75 -7.90 -3.69
C SER A 75 -7.87 -8.88 -2.91
N VAL A 76 -8.42 -9.40 -1.81
CA VAL A 76 -7.86 -10.53 -1.06
C VAL A 76 -9.00 -11.52 -0.79
N LYS A 77 -8.81 -12.79 -1.16
CA LYS A 77 -9.77 -13.86 -0.89
C LYS A 77 -9.14 -14.92 -0.01
N TRP A 78 -9.92 -15.43 0.94
CA TRP A 78 -9.58 -16.57 1.77
C TRP A 78 -10.51 -17.71 1.42
N LEU A 79 -9.95 -18.82 0.96
CA LEU A 79 -10.69 -20.01 0.57
C LEU A 79 -10.28 -21.18 1.45
N LYS A 80 -11.21 -21.73 2.23
CA LYS A 80 -10.98 -22.95 3.01
C LYS A 80 -11.54 -24.14 2.24
N ASN A 81 -10.68 -25.09 1.88
CA ASN A 81 -11.04 -26.23 1.04
C ASN A 81 -11.76 -25.82 -0.26
N GLY A 82 -11.31 -24.72 -0.88
CA GLY A 82 -11.91 -24.16 -2.11
C GLY A 82 -13.20 -23.36 -1.93
N ILE A 83 -13.75 -23.30 -0.70
CA ILE A 83 -14.94 -22.50 -0.39
C ILE A 83 -14.50 -21.12 0.07
N LEU A 84 -15.01 -20.07 -0.55
CA LEU A 84 -14.78 -18.69 -0.14
C LEU A 84 -15.33 -18.45 1.27
N ILE A 85 -14.46 -18.14 2.23
CA ILE A 85 -14.84 -17.85 3.63
C ILE A 85 -14.71 -16.37 3.97
N ARG A 86 -13.94 -15.62 3.19
CA ARG A 86 -13.82 -14.17 3.30
C ARG A 86 -13.35 -13.59 1.99
N GLU A 87 -13.82 -12.40 1.68
CA GLU A 87 -13.31 -11.57 0.60
C GLU A 87 -13.17 -10.13 1.10
N PHE A 88 -12.10 -9.49 0.68
CA PHE A 88 -11.92 -8.05 0.77
C PHE A 88 -11.74 -7.51 -0.64
N THR A 89 -12.42 -6.42 -0.98
CA THR A 89 -12.24 -5.72 -2.25
C THR A 89 -12.17 -4.22 -2.01
N THR A 90 -11.33 -3.54 -2.79
CA THR A 90 -11.17 -2.09 -2.72
C THR A 90 -10.72 -1.55 -4.07
N ASN A 91 -11.02 -0.28 -4.31
CA ASN A 91 -10.55 0.47 -5.47
C ASN A 91 -9.49 1.53 -5.10
N ALA A 92 -8.93 1.48 -3.88
CA ALA A 92 -8.09 2.49 -3.20
C ALA A 92 -8.91 3.61 -2.50
N PRO A 93 -8.40 4.25 -1.41
CA PRO A 93 -7.07 4.11 -0.77
C PRO A 93 -7.03 3.17 0.44
N LYS A 94 -8.15 2.57 0.85
CA LYS A 94 -8.20 1.62 1.98
C LYS A 94 -7.90 0.21 1.48
N ALA A 95 -6.64 -0.18 1.39
CA ALA A 95 -6.23 -1.54 1.00
C ALA A 95 -5.73 -2.34 2.20
N ILE A 96 -5.87 -3.66 2.15
CA ILE A 96 -5.39 -4.55 3.22
C ILE A 96 -3.86 -4.65 3.22
N LEU A 97 -3.24 -4.73 2.04
CA LEU A 97 -1.79 -4.61 1.91
C LEU A 97 -1.45 -3.46 0.97
N GLU A 98 -0.41 -2.73 1.32
CA GLU A 98 0.23 -1.75 0.45
C GLU A 98 1.73 -1.74 0.68
N GLY A 99 2.52 -1.44 -0.35
CA GLY A 99 3.96 -1.35 -0.21
C GLY A 99 4.65 -0.61 -1.33
N THR A 100 5.82 -0.09 -1.00
CA THR A 100 6.71 0.63 -1.92
C THR A 100 7.87 -0.27 -2.33
N VAL A 101 8.26 -0.17 -3.60
CA VAL A 101 9.42 -0.90 -4.13
C VAL A 101 10.72 -0.36 -3.51
N SER A 102 11.66 -1.25 -3.23
CA SER A 102 12.97 -0.91 -2.66
C SER A 102 13.84 -0.19 -3.68
N ASP A 103 14.47 0.91 -3.26
CA ASP A 103 15.45 1.64 -4.09
C ASP A 103 16.60 0.74 -4.58
N SER A 104 17.02 -0.22 -3.74
CA SER A 104 18.12 -1.13 -4.04
C SER A 104 17.73 -2.36 -4.87
N ASN A 105 16.44 -2.68 -4.98
CA ASN A 105 15.99 -3.94 -5.58
C ASN A 105 14.57 -3.86 -6.16
N ALA A 106 14.48 -3.89 -7.49
CA ALA A 106 13.24 -3.85 -8.26
C ALA A 106 12.26 -5.01 -8.00
N LEU A 107 12.71 -6.10 -7.37
CA LEU A 107 11.90 -7.29 -7.06
C LEU A 107 11.52 -7.40 -5.59
N LEU A 108 11.71 -6.34 -4.81
CA LEU A 108 11.41 -6.28 -3.38
C LEU A 108 10.50 -5.09 -3.06
N LEU A 109 9.34 -5.35 -2.46
CA LEU A 109 8.63 -4.35 -1.65
C LEU A 109 9.20 -4.42 -0.24
N ALA A 110 10.04 -3.44 0.12
CA ALA A 110 10.81 -3.47 1.38
C ALA A 110 9.96 -3.13 2.61
N SER A 111 8.89 -2.36 2.42
CA SER A 111 7.94 -2.00 3.46
C SER A 111 6.54 -2.27 2.94
N VAL A 112 5.97 -3.40 3.36
CA VAL A 112 4.57 -3.75 3.15
C VAL A 112 3.82 -3.50 4.45
N ALA A 113 2.89 -2.56 4.43
CA ALA A 113 1.95 -2.37 5.53
C ALA A 113 0.77 -3.34 5.36
N TYR A 114 0.35 -3.94 6.46
CA TYR A 114 -0.90 -4.70 6.58
C TYR A 114 -1.85 -3.94 7.50
N TYR A 115 -3.06 -3.66 7.01
CA TYR A 115 -4.10 -3.04 7.82
C TYR A 115 -5.47 -3.55 7.44
N ASP A 116 -6.14 -4.20 8.40
CA ASP A 116 -7.49 -4.71 8.25
C ASP A 116 -8.41 -3.90 9.15
N GLU A 117 -9.08 -2.90 8.58
CA GLU A 117 -9.91 -1.94 9.33
C GLU A 117 -11.07 -2.64 10.05
N GLU A 118 -11.73 -3.60 9.39
CA GLU A 118 -12.87 -4.34 9.95
C GLU A 118 -12.49 -5.07 11.24
N LYS A 119 -11.29 -5.66 11.25
CA LYS A 119 -10.78 -6.42 12.39
C LYS A 119 -9.89 -5.59 13.32
N GLY A 120 -9.50 -4.38 12.93
CA GLY A 120 -8.49 -3.59 13.62
C GLY A 120 -7.16 -4.33 13.76
N TYR A 121 -6.79 -5.13 12.75
CA TYR A 121 -5.50 -5.83 12.71
C TYR A 121 -4.49 -4.98 11.96
N ASN A 122 -3.24 -5.06 12.39
CA ASN A 122 -2.14 -4.36 11.74
C ASN A 122 -0.88 -5.21 11.74
N GLY A 123 -0.05 -4.97 10.74
CA GLY A 123 1.19 -5.67 10.53
C GLY A 123 2.11 -4.90 9.59
N GLU A 124 3.34 -5.36 9.53
CA GLU A 124 4.32 -4.87 8.58
C GLU A 124 5.21 -6.01 8.11
N GLY A 125 5.84 -5.85 6.96
CA GLY A 125 6.81 -6.81 6.47
C GLY A 125 7.28 -6.51 5.07
N TYR A 126 7.50 -7.54 4.27
CA TYR A 126 8.04 -7.39 2.92
C TYR A 126 7.46 -8.43 1.96
N PHE A 127 7.53 -8.09 0.67
CA PHE A 127 7.19 -8.99 -0.42
C PHE A 127 8.36 -9.10 -1.38
N ARG A 128 8.86 -10.31 -1.62
CA ARG A 128 10.03 -10.53 -2.47
C ARG A 128 9.72 -11.52 -3.59
N ILE A 129 9.88 -11.07 -4.83
CA ILE A 129 9.81 -11.94 -6.01
C ILE A 129 11.14 -12.71 -6.14
N ASN A 130 11.05 -13.99 -6.48
CA ASN A 130 12.20 -14.83 -6.76
C ASN A 130 12.81 -14.43 -8.11
N ALA A 131 14.08 -14.03 -8.11
CA ALA A 131 14.78 -13.56 -9.31
C ALA A 131 14.99 -14.67 -10.36
N GLN A 132 15.08 -15.94 -9.93
CA GLN A 132 15.21 -17.10 -10.81
C GLN A 132 13.85 -17.57 -11.35
N ASN A 133 12.74 -17.18 -10.72
CA ASN A 133 11.40 -17.51 -11.17
C ASN A 133 10.41 -16.40 -10.78
N LEU A 134 10.14 -15.49 -11.71
CA LEU A 134 9.27 -14.34 -11.51
C LEU A 134 7.81 -14.69 -11.18
N ARG A 135 7.42 -15.96 -11.31
CA ARG A 135 6.11 -16.46 -10.87
C ARG A 135 6.09 -16.92 -9.43
N LYS A 136 7.21 -16.88 -8.70
CA LYS A 136 7.29 -17.25 -7.29
C LYS A 136 7.67 -16.05 -6.44
N ALA A 137 7.05 -15.89 -5.30
CA ALA A 137 7.36 -14.84 -4.35
C ALA A 137 7.22 -15.35 -2.90
N LYS A 138 7.75 -14.56 -1.96
CA LYS A 138 7.53 -14.74 -0.52
C LYS A 138 6.93 -13.47 0.04
N LEU A 139 5.81 -13.62 0.74
CA LEU A 139 5.25 -12.59 1.61
C LEU A 139 5.63 -12.93 3.04
N TYR A 140 6.29 -11.99 3.70
CA TYR A 140 6.56 -12.04 5.13
C TYR A 140 5.84 -10.89 5.81
N LEU A 141 5.15 -11.18 6.91
CA LEU A 141 4.42 -10.21 7.72
C LEU A 141 4.65 -10.50 9.20
N ASN A 142 4.85 -9.47 9.98
CA ASN A 142 4.79 -9.50 11.43
C ASN A 142 3.62 -8.65 11.90
N SER A 143 2.93 -9.11 12.93
CA SER A 143 1.93 -8.29 13.58
C SER A 143 2.59 -7.17 14.36
N ILE A 144 1.94 -6.01 14.40
CA ILE A 144 2.39 -4.89 15.23
C ILE A 144 1.65 -4.95 16.57
N SER A 145 2.30 -4.51 17.64
CA SER A 145 1.73 -4.50 18.99
C SER A 145 0.90 -3.25 19.29
N LEU A 146 0.22 -2.69 18.28
CA LEU A 146 -0.55 -1.45 18.37
C LEU A 146 -2.04 -1.70 18.07
N GLY A 147 -2.93 -0.92 18.70
CA GLY A 147 -4.37 -0.97 18.44
C GLY A 147 -5.15 -2.04 19.22
N LYS A 148 -6.47 -2.09 18.98
CA LYS A 148 -7.45 -2.89 19.76
C LYS A 148 -7.18 -4.40 19.71
N ASN A 149 -6.69 -4.89 18.58
CA ASN A 149 -6.41 -6.31 18.34
C ASN A 149 -4.92 -6.58 18.09
N ARG A 150 -4.06 -5.89 18.85
CA ARG A 150 -2.61 -6.01 18.80
C ARG A 150 -2.12 -7.46 18.68
N GLY A 151 -1.10 -7.67 17.86
CA GLY A 151 -0.45 -8.97 17.69
C GLY A 151 -1.20 -9.98 16.80
N LYS A 152 -2.38 -9.64 16.27
CA LYS A 152 -3.19 -10.55 15.42
C LYS A 152 -3.11 -10.17 13.94
N MET A 153 -3.19 -11.18 13.08
CA MET A 153 -3.32 -11.06 11.62
C MET A 153 -4.13 -12.24 11.07
N ASP A 154 -4.79 -12.02 9.94
CA ASP A 154 -5.47 -13.07 9.17
C ASP A 154 -4.60 -13.66 8.05
N LEU A 155 -3.55 -12.93 7.65
CA LEU A 155 -2.54 -13.41 6.72
C LEU A 155 -1.43 -14.14 7.49
N PRO A 156 -0.89 -15.24 6.95
CA PRO A 156 0.21 -15.94 7.58
C PRO A 156 1.47 -15.07 7.67
N THR A 157 2.26 -15.27 8.73
CA THR A 157 3.55 -14.59 8.92
C THR A 157 4.52 -14.83 7.78
N ASN A 158 4.51 -16.02 7.18
CA ASN A 158 5.35 -16.36 6.05
C ASN A 158 4.55 -17.24 5.08
N MET A 159 4.47 -16.80 3.84
CA MET A 159 3.73 -17.48 2.79
C MET A 159 4.49 -17.42 1.47
N GLU A 160 4.66 -18.60 0.86
CA GLU A 160 5.10 -18.69 -0.53
C GLU A 160 3.90 -18.48 -1.46
N LEU A 161 4.12 -17.68 -2.49
CA LEU A 161 3.09 -17.24 -3.41
C LEU A 161 3.49 -17.59 -4.83
N THR A 162 2.49 -17.95 -5.64
CA THR A 162 2.64 -18.21 -7.06
C THR A 162 1.77 -17.24 -7.85
N LYS A 163 2.36 -16.55 -8.82
CA LYS A 163 1.62 -15.63 -9.70
C LYS A 163 0.69 -16.42 -10.61
N VAL A 164 -0.58 -16.05 -10.63
CA VAL A 164 -1.57 -16.52 -11.62
C VAL A 164 -1.25 -15.84 -12.94
N LYS A 165 -1.37 -16.61 -14.03
CA LYS A 165 -0.96 -16.25 -15.39
C LYS A 165 -1.28 -14.80 -15.77
#